data_AF-A0A518CEG2-F1
#
_entry.id   AF-A0A518CEG2-F1
#
_cell.length_a   1.000
_cell.length_b   1.000
_cell.length_c   1.000
_cell.angle_alpha   90.00
_cell.angle_beta   90.00
_cell.angle_gamma   90.00
#
_symmetry.space_group_name_H-M   'P 1'
#
loop_
_entity.id
_entity.type
_entity.pdbx_description
1 polymer ?
#
loop_
_entity_poly.entity_id
_entity_poly.type
_entity_poly.pdbx_seq_one_letter_code
_entity_poly.pdbx_strand_id
1 'polypeptide(L)'
;MDLQLNDELLSAFLDGEVSEEERLQIETQLANSPEWRHRYHQLVETVNAVRTLPEVTLPRDFSQGIMAQIAQRQQDETHDSANSEVTLATSSDRSVRQRRRQKNSPYASAWIAVAACLLIAAGLGIAYQAGLFGSGADPMIAQNDPVGNPGVKPIDHPATPDVKPAADNQPEEPKHSPFPTVDELANSQNNPPMEVVPMDDPGMERSPIGIRVNVRTKPGENPKPPSTMKRPGSLARSVFNLDPQEDPELDRLELTNFKSDDVTEEISAWADLNQDGEVSDSEAQQAWFRFMQTEGAVPALSEEALIAIDQDMNQKISIAEFHLAVASVRWNGNKAIRKAWYRLDANGDGVWSREDFPANARFATMGTPPLSQQLVQWHALLDRSRDGKVSRLEFALSADHIQLVLKTWEQKILNPQSYDQTKSLLNEYDRDGNGQLAGRELMRLQEKHQAFAPRMENVGRDGLSAYELYLIVEAENL
;
A
#
# COMPACT_ATOMS: atom_id res chain seq x y z
N MET A 1 35.14 21.11 -12.87
CA MET A 1 34.13 20.08 -13.23
C MET A 1 32.99 20.33 -12.27
N ASP A 2 31.78 20.56 -12.78
CA ASP A 2 30.62 20.74 -11.89
C ASP A 2 30.24 19.38 -11.32
N LEU A 3 30.46 19.20 -10.01
CA LEU A 3 29.96 18.03 -9.28
C LEU A 3 28.43 18.10 -9.24
N GLN A 4 27.77 17.15 -9.90
CA GLN A 4 26.34 16.97 -9.75
C GLN A 4 26.08 16.41 -8.35
N LEU A 5 25.37 17.17 -7.51
CA LEU A 5 24.91 16.68 -6.22
C LEU A 5 24.03 15.45 -6.44
N ASN A 6 24.38 14.34 -5.81
CA ASN A 6 23.56 13.15 -5.71
C ASN A 6 23.35 12.78 -4.25
N ASP A 7 22.39 11.90 -3.96
CA ASP A 7 22.06 11.51 -2.59
C ASP A 7 23.25 10.79 -1.91
N GLU A 8 24.15 10.16 -2.69
CA GLU A 8 25.39 9.55 -2.20
C GLU A 8 26.37 10.59 -1.63
N LEU A 9 26.60 11.72 -2.32
CA LEU A 9 27.45 12.82 -1.83
C LEU A 9 26.87 13.47 -0.58
N LEU A 10 25.55 13.60 -0.48
CA LEU A 10 24.89 14.10 0.73
C LEU A 10 25.04 13.12 1.92
N SER A 11 24.97 11.81 1.66
CA SER A 11 25.25 10.80 2.69
C SER A 11 26.71 10.87 3.15
N ALA A 12 27.67 10.89 2.21
CA ALA A 12 29.09 11.02 2.54
C ALA A 12 29.39 12.33 3.31
N PHE A 13 28.67 13.42 2.99
CA PHE A 13 28.77 14.68 3.73
C PHE A 13 28.29 14.55 5.18
N LEU A 14 27.19 13.82 5.43
CA LEU A 14 26.68 13.54 6.77
C LEU A 14 27.62 12.62 7.57
N ASP A 15 28.24 11.66 6.91
CA ASP A 15 29.20 10.75 7.53
C ASP A 15 30.59 11.37 7.72
N GLY A 16 30.83 12.56 7.16
CA GLY A 16 32.11 13.28 7.24
C GLY A 16 33.20 12.71 6.33
N GLU A 17 32.82 11.92 5.31
CA GLU A 17 33.72 11.25 4.36
C GLU A 17 34.08 12.10 3.12
N VAL A 18 33.58 13.34 3.05
CA VAL A 18 33.87 14.27 1.95
C VAL A 18 35.16 15.07 2.19
N SER A 19 35.88 15.37 1.12
CA SER A 19 37.04 16.28 1.19
C SER A 19 36.61 17.73 1.51
N GLU A 20 37.55 18.57 1.96
CA GLU A 20 37.26 19.99 2.27
C GLU A 20 36.74 20.76 1.05
N GLU A 21 37.26 20.45 -0.14
CA GLU A 21 36.84 21.06 -1.40
C GLU A 21 35.39 20.67 -1.76
N GLU A 22 35.02 19.40 -1.57
CA GLU A 22 33.66 18.89 -1.80
C GLU A 22 32.69 19.45 -0.76
N ARG A 23 33.10 19.56 0.51
CA ARG A 23 32.29 20.17 1.58
C ARG A 23 31.88 21.59 1.20
N LEU A 24 32.81 22.44 0.75
CA LEU A 24 32.50 23.81 0.33
C LEU A 24 31.53 23.85 -0.87
N GLN A 25 31.68 22.93 -1.82
CA GLN A 25 30.77 22.85 -2.97
C GLN A 25 29.37 22.43 -2.55
N ILE A 26 29.24 21.42 -1.68
CA ILE A 26 27.97 20.95 -1.14
C ILE A 26 27.27 22.06 -0.35
N GLU A 27 28.00 22.77 0.53
CA GLU A 27 27.48 23.92 1.27
C GLU A 27 26.99 25.04 0.34
N THR A 28 27.73 25.33 -0.74
CA THR A 28 27.32 26.32 -1.74
C THR A 28 26.05 25.89 -2.47
N GLN A 29 25.92 24.61 -2.83
CA GLN A 29 24.73 24.09 -3.49
C GLN A 29 23.51 24.03 -2.55
N LEU A 30 23.70 23.68 -1.27
CA LEU A 30 22.66 23.74 -0.24
C LEU A 30 22.19 25.17 0.01
N ALA A 31 23.09 26.16 0.01
CA ALA A 31 22.72 27.57 0.14
C ALA A 31 21.85 28.05 -1.03
N ASN A 32 22.14 27.59 -2.26
CA ASN A 32 21.48 28.05 -3.48
C ASN A 32 20.19 27.29 -3.82
N SER A 33 19.98 26.07 -3.32
CA SER A 33 18.82 25.24 -3.66
C SER A 33 17.95 24.90 -2.43
N PRO A 34 16.68 25.34 -2.38
CA PRO A 34 15.76 24.94 -1.32
C PRO A 34 15.39 23.45 -1.36
N GLU A 35 15.36 22.83 -2.54
CA GLU A 35 15.07 21.40 -2.71
C GLU A 35 16.15 20.53 -2.05
N TRP A 36 17.42 20.89 -2.23
CA TRP A 36 18.53 20.16 -1.61
C TRP A 36 18.58 20.32 -0.10
N ARG A 37 18.19 21.49 0.43
CA ARG A 37 18.02 21.66 1.88
C ARG A 37 16.94 20.74 2.45
N HIS A 38 15.81 20.62 1.75
CA HIS A 38 14.74 19.73 2.18
C HIS A 38 15.19 18.26 2.20
N ARG A 39 15.88 17.79 1.15
CA ARG A 39 16.45 16.43 1.11
C ARG A 39 17.49 16.19 2.20
N TYR A 40 18.36 17.17 2.44
CA TYR A 40 19.36 17.10 3.52
C TYR A 40 18.67 16.95 4.89
N HIS A 41 17.61 17.71 5.16
CA HIS A 41 16.84 17.57 6.39
C HIS A 41 16.18 16.20 6.54
N GLN A 42 15.60 15.64 5.47
CA GLN A 42 15.03 14.28 5.48
C GLN A 42 16.07 13.21 5.78
N LEU A 43 17.28 13.33 5.21
CA LEU A 43 18.39 12.41 5.50
C LEU A 43 18.85 12.53 6.95
N VAL A 44 19.01 13.74 7.48
CA VAL A 44 19.36 13.97 8.89
C VAL A 44 18.32 13.36 9.83
N GLU A 45 17.03 13.56 9.55
CA GLU A 45 15.93 13.00 10.34
C GLU A 45 15.96 11.46 10.32
N THR A 46 16.19 10.86 9.15
CA THR A 46 16.29 9.40 9.00
C THR A 46 17.49 8.84 9.77
N VAL A 47 18.66 9.49 9.68
CA VAL A 47 19.88 9.08 10.40
C VAL A 47 19.66 9.20 11.92
N ASN A 48 19.02 10.28 12.37
CA ASN A 48 18.69 10.46 13.79
C ASN A 48 17.66 9.42 14.27
N ALA A 49 16.67 9.08 13.45
CA ALA A 49 15.72 8.00 13.76
C ALA A 49 16.44 6.66 13.93
N VAL A 50 17.41 6.34 13.07
CA VAL A 50 18.22 5.12 13.19
C VAL A 50 19.12 5.15 14.44
N ARG A 51 19.76 6.28 14.74
CA ARG A 51 20.64 6.44 15.92
C ARG A 51 19.88 6.42 17.25
N THR A 52 18.61 6.78 17.25
CA THR A 52 17.75 6.76 18.44
C THR A 52 17.08 5.42 18.69
N LEU A 53 17.21 4.45 17.77
CA LEU A 53 16.76 3.09 18.02
C LEU A 53 17.52 2.51 19.22
N PRO A 54 16.83 1.90 20.21
CA PRO A 54 17.49 1.31 21.36
C PRO A 54 18.46 0.21 20.91
N GLU A 55 19.68 0.24 21.43
CA GLU A 55 20.63 -0.86 21.25
C GLU A 55 20.09 -2.12 21.94
N VAL A 56 19.39 -2.95 21.16
CA VAL A 56 18.95 -4.27 21.63
C VAL A 56 20.18 -5.18 21.59
N THR A 57 20.75 -5.49 22.75
CA THR A 57 21.78 -6.51 22.86
C THR A 57 21.19 -7.85 22.43
N LEU A 58 21.64 -8.37 21.28
CA LEU A 58 21.25 -9.69 20.82
C LEU A 58 21.61 -10.73 21.90
N PRO A 59 20.69 -11.64 22.27
CA PRO A 59 21.02 -12.75 23.15
C PRO A 59 22.26 -13.48 22.64
N ARG A 60 23.18 -13.88 23.53
CA ARG A 60 24.42 -14.61 23.15
C ARG A 60 24.15 -15.83 22.29
N ASP A 61 22.96 -16.41 22.41
CA ASP A 61 22.54 -17.63 21.73
C ASP A 61 21.73 -17.35 20.45
N PHE A 62 21.54 -16.09 20.05
CA PHE A 62 20.74 -15.74 18.86
C PHE A 62 21.30 -16.36 17.58
N SER A 63 22.62 -16.29 17.38
CA SER A 63 23.28 -16.92 16.23
C SER A 63 23.16 -18.45 16.27
N GLN A 64 23.23 -19.05 17.46
CA GLN A 64 23.01 -20.49 17.64
C GLN A 64 21.56 -20.88 17.32
N GLY A 65 20.59 -20.04 17.72
CA GLY A 65 19.17 -20.23 17.40
C GLY A 65 18.88 -20.18 15.90
N ILE A 66 19.45 -19.20 15.18
CA ILE A 66 19.33 -19.12 13.73
C ILE A 66 19.97 -20.35 13.06
N MET A 67 21.17 -20.75 13.49
CA MET A 67 21.84 -21.93 12.93
C MET A 67 21.07 -23.23 13.20
N ALA A 68 20.52 -23.38 14.40
CA ALA A 68 19.67 -24.52 14.74
C ALA A 68 18.40 -24.55 13.88
N GLN A 69 17.78 -23.39 13.64
CA GLN A 69 16.59 -23.29 12.80
C GLN A 69 16.89 -23.58 11.31
N ILE A 70 18.03 -23.12 10.80
CA ILE A 70 18.49 -23.44 9.43
C ILE A 70 18.75 -24.95 9.31
N ALA A 71 19.45 -25.54 10.30
CA ALA A 71 19.71 -26.98 10.32
C ALA A 71 18.41 -27.80 10.37
N GLN A 72 17.42 -27.35 11.14
CA GLN A 72 16.12 -28.00 11.23
C GLN A 72 15.36 -27.96 9.89
N ARG A 73 15.35 -26.80 9.20
CA ARG A 73 14.74 -26.72 7.86
C ARG A 73 15.41 -27.63 6.84
N GLN A 74 16.74 -27.76 6.89
CA GLN A 74 17.46 -28.69 6.01
C GLN A 74 17.14 -30.17 6.29
N GLN A 75 16.85 -30.51 7.56
CA GLN A 75 16.43 -31.87 7.93
C GLN A 75 14.99 -32.17 7.48
N ASP A 76 14.08 -31.20 7.60
CA ASP A 76 12.69 -31.37 7.14
C ASP A 76 12.62 -31.50 5.61
N GLU A 77 13.42 -30.73 4.85
CA GLU A 77 13.48 -30.83 3.39
C GLU A 77 14.04 -32.18 2.88
N THR A 78 14.96 -32.79 3.65
CA THR A 78 15.50 -34.11 3.32
C THR A 78 14.54 -35.25 3.67
N HIS A 79 13.69 -35.07 4.69
CA HIS A 79 12.69 -36.08 5.06
C HIS A 79 11.50 -36.13 4.10
N ASP A 80 11.06 -35.00 3.54
CA ASP A 80 9.97 -35.00 2.54
C ASP A 80 10.39 -35.57 1.17
N SER A 81 11.68 -35.54 0.86
CA SER A 81 12.20 -36.08 -0.41
C SER A 81 12.36 -37.61 -0.41
N ALA A 82 12.43 -38.27 0.75
CA ALA A 82 12.66 -39.72 0.85
C ALA A 82 11.37 -40.57 0.84
N ASN A 83 10.19 -39.98 1.05
CA ASN A 83 8.91 -40.71 1.04
C ASN A 83 8.12 -40.56 -0.28
N SER A 84 8.70 -39.93 -1.30
CA SER A 84 8.11 -39.82 -2.64
C SER A 84 8.68 -40.85 -3.63
N GLU A 85 9.04 -42.06 -3.16
CA GLU A 85 9.31 -43.18 -4.04
C GLU A 85 7.99 -43.79 -4.53
N VAL A 86 7.53 -43.30 -5.68
CA VAL A 86 6.39 -43.82 -6.44
C VAL A 86 6.64 -45.30 -6.80
N THR A 87 6.19 -46.19 -5.92
CA THR A 87 6.16 -47.63 -6.19
C THR A 87 4.93 -47.93 -7.05
N LEU A 88 5.14 -48.05 -8.37
CA LEU A 88 4.16 -48.60 -9.30
C LEU A 88 3.98 -50.11 -9.01
N ALA A 89 3.07 -50.42 -8.08
CA ALA A 89 2.62 -51.79 -7.86
C ALA A 89 1.58 -52.17 -8.92
N THR A 90 1.99 -53.02 -9.87
CA THR A 90 1.09 -53.79 -10.72
C THR A 90 0.47 -54.93 -9.89
N SER A 91 -0.78 -54.78 -9.46
CA SER A 91 -1.58 -55.90 -8.96
C SER A 91 -2.72 -56.23 -9.92
N SER A 92 -2.62 -57.41 -10.49
CA SER A 92 -3.66 -58.10 -11.24
C SER A 92 -4.86 -58.49 -10.35
N ASP A 93 -6.05 -58.29 -10.93
CA ASP A 93 -7.19 -59.20 -10.82
C ASP A 93 -7.92 -59.31 -9.47
N ARG A 94 -9.00 -58.51 -9.31
CA ARG A 94 -10.31 -59.04 -8.91
C ARG A 94 -11.45 -58.05 -9.19
N SER A 95 -12.42 -58.59 -9.92
CA SER A 95 -13.71 -58.05 -10.30
C SER A 95 -14.57 -57.65 -9.10
N VAL A 96 -15.30 -56.54 -9.21
CA VAL A 96 -16.78 -56.48 -9.17
C VAL A 96 -17.24 -55.06 -9.56
N ARG A 97 -18.29 -55.05 -10.40
CA ARG A 97 -19.01 -53.92 -11.00
C ARG A 97 -19.33 -52.78 -10.01
N GLN A 98 -18.92 -51.56 -10.37
CA GLN A 98 -19.77 -50.37 -10.22
C GLN A 98 -19.54 -49.44 -11.42
N ARG A 99 -20.53 -49.38 -12.31
CA ARG A 99 -20.61 -48.40 -13.41
C ARG A 99 -20.80 -47.01 -12.82
N ARG A 100 -19.70 -46.28 -12.58
CA ARG A 100 -19.73 -44.82 -12.55
C ARG A 100 -19.56 -44.31 -13.99
N ARG A 101 -20.63 -43.73 -14.54
CA ARG A 101 -20.53 -42.83 -15.70
C ARG A 101 -19.71 -41.62 -15.25
N GLN A 102 -18.41 -41.63 -15.51
CA GLN A 102 -17.60 -40.42 -15.49
C GLN A 102 -18.07 -39.54 -16.65
N LYS A 103 -18.67 -38.40 -16.31
CA LYS A 103 -18.87 -37.31 -17.24
C LYS A 103 -17.51 -36.66 -17.46
N ASN A 104 -17.00 -36.73 -18.68
CA ASN A 104 -15.83 -35.98 -19.10
C ASN A 104 -16.16 -34.49 -18.97
N SER A 105 -15.55 -33.80 -18.00
CA SER A 105 -15.59 -32.34 -17.94
C SER A 105 -14.61 -31.79 -18.98
N PRO A 106 -15.06 -30.95 -19.94
CA PRO A 106 -14.20 -30.41 -21.00
C PRO A 106 -13.12 -29.42 -20.50
N TYR A 107 -13.04 -29.15 -19.20
CA TYR A 107 -12.11 -28.19 -18.61
C TYR A 107 -10.75 -28.78 -18.20
N ALA A 108 -10.60 -30.11 -18.17
CA ALA A 108 -9.36 -30.75 -17.72
C ALA A 108 -8.21 -30.61 -18.73
N SER A 109 -8.50 -30.49 -20.03
CA SER A 109 -7.46 -30.29 -21.06
C SER A 109 -6.93 -28.86 -21.12
N ALA A 110 -7.73 -27.86 -20.73
CA ALA A 110 -7.32 -26.46 -20.75
C ALA A 110 -6.25 -26.15 -19.68
N TRP A 111 -6.37 -26.74 -18.48
CA TRP A 111 -5.40 -26.55 -17.41
C TRP A 111 -4.04 -27.19 -17.69
N ILE A 112 -4.01 -28.30 -18.44
CA ILE A 112 -2.75 -28.94 -18.86
C ILE A 112 -2.00 -28.07 -19.88
N ALA A 113 -2.71 -27.37 -20.77
CA ALA A 113 -2.10 -26.44 -21.71
C ALA A 113 -1.49 -25.21 -21.01
N VAL A 114 -2.18 -24.65 -20.01
CA VAL A 114 -1.68 -23.49 -19.23
C VAL A 114 -0.41 -23.87 -18.44
N ALA A 115 -0.40 -25.05 -17.80
CA ALA A 115 0.78 -25.53 -17.08
C ALA A 115 1.99 -25.75 -18.01
N ALA A 116 1.76 -26.27 -19.23
CA ALA A 116 2.82 -26.43 -20.22
C ALA A 116 3.38 -25.09 -20.72
N CYS A 117 2.52 -24.08 -20.94
CA CYS A 117 2.96 -22.74 -21.34
C CYS A 117 3.81 -22.05 -20.25
N LEU A 118 3.45 -22.20 -18.98
CA LEU A 118 4.22 -21.63 -17.87
C LEU A 118 5.61 -22.29 -17.72
N LEU A 119 5.72 -23.59 -17.94
CA LEU A 119 7.02 -24.29 -17.92
C LEU A 119 7.93 -23.86 -19.08
N ILE A 120 7.37 -23.62 -20.28
CA ILE A 120 8.14 -23.13 -21.43
C ILE A 120 8.61 -21.68 -21.19
N ALA A 121 7.75 -20.83 -20.62
CA ALA A 121 8.10 -19.44 -20.30
C ALA A 121 9.19 -19.36 -19.22
N ALA A 122 9.10 -20.18 -18.17
CA ALA A 122 10.13 -20.27 -17.14
C ALA A 122 11.47 -20.79 -17.70
N GLY A 123 11.43 -21.81 -18.57
CA GLY A 123 12.61 -22.33 -19.25
C GLY A 123 13.30 -21.31 -20.17
N LEU A 124 12.52 -20.52 -20.92
CA LEU A 124 13.04 -19.44 -21.77
C LEU A 124 13.63 -18.28 -20.96
N GLY A 125 13.03 -17.94 -19.81
CA GLY A 125 13.56 -16.93 -18.90
C GLY A 125 14.94 -17.32 -18.35
N ILE A 126 15.10 -18.59 -17.94
CA ILE A 126 16.39 -19.12 -17.46
C ILE A 126 17.42 -19.15 -18.60
N ALA A 127 17.03 -19.54 -19.82
CA ALA A 127 17.93 -19.56 -20.97
C ALA A 127 18.39 -18.16 -21.40
N TYR A 128 17.52 -17.15 -21.28
CA TYR A 128 17.86 -15.75 -21.54
C TYR A 128 18.83 -15.18 -20.50
N GLN A 129 18.58 -15.47 -19.21
CA GLN A 129 19.44 -15.02 -18.11
C GLN A 129 20.80 -15.74 -18.11
N ALA A 130 20.87 -16.96 -18.64
CA ALA A 130 22.11 -17.72 -18.84
C ALA A 130 22.91 -17.31 -20.09
N GLY A 131 22.46 -16.30 -20.86
CA GLY A 131 23.19 -15.79 -22.02
C GLY A 131 23.28 -16.76 -23.21
N LEU A 132 22.38 -17.74 -23.30
CA LEU A 132 22.40 -18.77 -24.36
C LEU A 132 21.97 -18.25 -25.74
N PHE A 133 21.47 -17.01 -25.84
CA PHE A 133 21.17 -16.33 -27.10
C PHE A 133 22.20 -15.22 -27.35
N GLY A 134 23.36 -15.62 -27.86
CA GLY A 134 24.42 -14.69 -28.25
C GLY A 134 23.98 -13.79 -29.41
N SER A 135 24.09 -12.48 -29.21
CA SER A 135 23.97 -11.46 -30.25
C SER A 135 25.15 -11.54 -31.22
N GLY A 136 24.99 -12.33 -32.28
CA GLY A 136 25.94 -12.42 -33.38
C GLY A 136 25.47 -11.62 -34.59
N ALA A 137 26.34 -10.71 -35.03
CA ALA A 137 26.38 -10.01 -36.31
C ALA A 137 25.54 -8.72 -36.45
N ASP A 138 26.23 -7.59 -36.40
CA ASP A 138 25.91 -6.44 -37.25
C ASP A 138 27.07 -6.19 -38.24
N PRO A 139 26.77 -5.85 -39.51
CA PRO A 139 27.73 -5.75 -40.59
C PRO A 139 28.48 -4.41 -40.60
N MET A 140 29.73 -4.46 -41.08
CA MET A 140 30.59 -3.31 -41.29
C MET A 140 30.00 -2.29 -42.27
N ILE A 141 30.00 -1.02 -41.89
CA ILE A 141 29.80 0.12 -42.80
C ILE A 141 31.12 0.90 -42.91
N ALA A 142 31.43 1.22 -44.16
CA ALA A 142 32.71 1.70 -44.66
C ALA A 142 33.08 3.11 -44.20
N GLN A 143 34.39 3.26 -44.06
CA GLN A 143 35.16 4.45 -43.73
C GLN A 143 35.36 5.31 -45.00
N ASN A 144 35.02 6.60 -44.92
CA ASN A 144 35.42 7.61 -45.90
C ASN A 144 36.13 8.76 -45.16
N ASP A 145 37.41 8.97 -45.48
CA ASP A 145 38.11 10.23 -45.23
C ASP A 145 37.57 11.34 -46.17
N PRO A 146 37.75 12.63 -45.81
CA PRO A 146 38.89 13.33 -46.42
C PRO A 146 39.59 14.41 -45.55
N VAL A 147 40.93 14.42 -45.69
CA VAL A 147 41.80 15.56 -46.06
C VAL A 147 41.63 16.93 -45.37
N GLY A 148 42.72 17.43 -44.76
CA GLY A 148 43.16 18.82 -44.95
C GLY A 148 43.56 19.65 -43.71
N ASN A 149 44.85 19.59 -43.34
CA ASN A 149 45.58 20.61 -42.54
C ASN A 149 45.77 21.90 -43.40
N PRO A 150 46.16 23.12 -42.91
CA PRO A 150 47.28 23.31 -41.97
C PRO A 150 47.23 24.52 -40.97
N GLY A 151 47.94 24.35 -39.84
CA GLY A 151 49.06 25.22 -39.47
C GLY A 151 48.82 26.45 -38.59
N VAL A 152 49.30 26.39 -37.34
CA VAL A 152 49.83 27.57 -36.62
C VAL A 152 51.08 27.15 -35.83
N LYS A 153 52.13 27.96 -35.95
CA LYS A 153 53.48 27.82 -35.38
C LYS A 153 53.57 28.26 -33.90
N PRO A 154 54.65 27.88 -33.18
CA PRO A 154 54.86 28.17 -31.77
C PRO A 154 55.50 29.55 -31.57
N ILE A 155 55.22 30.19 -30.42
CA ILE A 155 55.90 31.42 -29.98
C ILE A 155 56.46 31.19 -28.57
N ASP A 156 57.76 31.49 -28.47
CA ASP A 156 58.62 31.43 -27.31
C ASP A 156 58.31 32.48 -26.23
N HIS A 157 58.68 32.14 -25.00
CA HIS A 157 58.86 32.98 -23.80
C HIS A 157 59.69 34.25 -24.07
N PRO A 158 59.57 35.34 -23.25
CA PRO A 158 60.26 35.41 -21.96
C PRO A 158 59.69 36.34 -20.86
N ALA A 159 60.37 36.24 -19.70
CA ALA A 159 60.62 37.26 -18.67
C ALA A 159 59.78 37.23 -17.38
N THR A 160 60.45 36.74 -16.35
CA THR A 160 60.28 37.03 -14.92
C THR A 160 60.35 38.52 -14.59
N PRO A 161 59.74 38.92 -13.47
CA PRO A 161 60.49 39.78 -12.55
C PRO A 161 60.46 39.30 -11.10
N ASP A 162 61.59 39.56 -10.43
CA ASP A 162 61.86 39.44 -9.01
C ASP A 162 60.77 40.04 -8.10
N VAL A 163 60.38 39.31 -7.06
CA VAL A 163 59.76 39.89 -5.85
C VAL A 163 60.42 39.31 -4.60
N LYS A 164 60.89 40.23 -3.74
CA LYS A 164 61.53 40.04 -2.44
C LYS A 164 60.65 39.32 -1.41
N PRO A 165 61.24 38.68 -0.39
CA PRO A 165 60.53 38.01 0.70
C PRO A 165 60.21 38.98 1.84
N ALA A 166 58.98 38.94 2.36
CA ALA A 166 58.64 39.46 3.69
C ALA A 166 57.28 38.92 4.17
N ALA A 167 57.20 38.76 5.50
CA ALA A 167 56.02 38.54 6.33
C ALA A 167 55.50 37.09 6.46
N ASP A 168 56.11 36.43 7.44
CA ASP A 168 55.52 35.53 8.42
C ASP A 168 54.03 35.87 8.70
N ASN A 169 53.11 35.03 8.21
CA ASN A 169 51.70 35.05 8.56
C ASN A 169 51.38 33.68 9.16
N GLN A 170 51.07 33.68 10.46
CA GLN A 170 50.48 32.55 11.15
C GLN A 170 49.16 32.16 10.46
N PRO A 171 48.84 30.87 10.33
CA PRO A 171 47.54 30.44 9.84
C PRO A 171 46.45 30.89 10.83
N GLU A 172 45.58 31.79 10.39
CA GLU A 172 44.31 32.08 11.06
C GLU A 172 43.49 30.78 11.13
N GLU A 173 42.98 30.49 12.32
CA GLU A 173 42.08 29.35 12.58
C GLU A 173 40.88 29.36 11.61
N PRO A 174 40.45 28.19 11.10
CA PRO A 174 39.33 28.11 10.18
C PRO A 174 38.05 28.61 10.83
N LYS A 175 37.42 29.60 10.19
CA LYS A 175 36.07 30.08 10.54
C LYS A 175 35.08 28.93 10.48
N HIS A 176 34.34 28.72 11.57
CA HIS A 176 33.30 27.70 11.69
C HIS A 176 32.30 27.77 10.52
N SER A 177 31.92 26.60 9.99
CA SER A 177 30.88 26.45 8.96
C SER A 177 29.56 27.07 9.46
N PRO A 178 28.81 27.79 8.61
CA PRO A 178 27.50 28.33 8.98
C PRO A 178 26.42 27.23 9.11
N PHE A 179 26.73 25.99 8.74
CA PHE A 179 25.83 24.86 8.89
C PHE A 179 26.16 24.08 10.17
N PRO A 180 25.17 23.85 11.05
CA PRO A 180 25.40 23.09 12.27
C PRO A 180 25.84 21.67 11.92
N THR A 181 26.86 21.17 12.61
CA THR A 181 27.29 19.77 12.50
C THR A 181 26.18 18.83 12.99
N VAL A 182 26.22 17.56 12.58
CA VAL A 182 25.25 16.54 13.02
C VAL A 182 25.19 16.45 14.55
N ASP A 183 26.34 16.61 15.23
CA ASP A 183 26.43 16.62 16.68
C ASP A 183 25.83 17.89 17.31
N GLU A 184 25.92 19.04 16.66
CA GLU A 184 25.27 20.29 17.12
C GLU A 184 23.74 20.23 16.94
N LEU A 185 23.27 19.66 15.82
CA LEU A 185 21.85 19.42 15.57
C LEU A 185 21.26 18.42 16.57
N ALA A 186 21.94 17.30 16.81
CA ALA A 186 21.50 16.27 17.77
C ALA A 186 21.45 16.80 19.21
N ASN A 187 22.35 17.71 19.59
CA ASN A 187 22.37 18.30 20.94
C ASN A 187 21.40 19.48 21.12
N SER A 188 20.94 20.12 20.03
CA SER A 188 20.00 21.24 20.11
C SER A 188 18.58 20.85 20.55
N GLN A 189 18.20 19.57 20.45
CA GLN A 189 16.87 19.07 20.82
C GLN A 189 16.70 18.75 22.32
N ASN A 190 17.74 18.91 23.16
CA ASN A 190 17.71 18.57 24.59
C ASN A 190 17.45 19.76 25.54
N ASN A 191 17.13 20.95 25.02
CA ASN A 191 16.71 22.06 25.88
C ASN A 191 15.21 21.95 26.22
N PRO A 192 14.82 21.98 27.52
CA PRO A 192 13.41 22.01 27.89
C PRO A 192 12.74 23.26 27.31
N PRO A 193 11.45 23.17 26.92
CA PRO A 193 10.76 24.30 26.32
C PRO A 193 10.71 25.46 27.31
N MET A 194 11.24 26.62 26.90
CA MET A 194 11.00 27.86 27.62
C MET A 194 9.50 28.14 27.65
N GLU A 195 9.02 28.40 28.85
CA GLU A 195 7.66 28.80 29.18
C GLU A 195 7.26 30.03 28.35
N VAL A 196 6.39 29.83 27.35
CA VAL A 196 5.89 30.89 26.47
C VAL A 196 4.85 31.69 27.23
N VAL A 197 5.19 32.95 27.51
CA VAL A 197 4.24 33.96 28.01
C VAL A 197 3.15 34.17 26.95
N PRO A 198 1.85 34.17 27.32
CA PRO A 198 0.77 34.35 26.37
C PRO A 198 0.75 35.81 25.89
N MET A 199 1.03 36.04 24.61
CA MET A 199 0.69 37.28 23.93
C MET A 199 -0.68 37.10 23.26
N ASP A 200 -1.66 37.85 23.78
CA ASP A 200 -2.94 38.09 23.11
C ASP A 200 -2.69 38.90 21.83
N ASP A 201 -2.97 38.32 20.66
CA ASP A 201 -3.10 39.06 19.41
C ASP A 201 -4.44 38.69 18.72
N PRO A 202 -5.41 39.61 18.67
CA PRO A 202 -6.68 39.37 18.00
C PRO A 202 -6.60 39.80 16.54
N GLY A 203 -6.70 38.82 15.63
CA GLY A 203 -7.21 39.08 14.28
C GLY A 203 -6.19 38.91 13.15
N MET A 204 -5.88 37.66 12.81
CA MET A 204 -5.57 37.31 11.42
C MET A 204 -6.28 36.01 11.04
N GLU A 205 -7.42 36.14 10.37
CA GLU A 205 -8.01 35.08 9.57
C GLU A 205 -6.99 34.66 8.50
N ARG A 206 -6.35 33.50 8.68
CA ARG A 206 -5.53 32.87 7.66
C ARG A 206 -6.46 32.21 6.65
N SER A 207 -6.54 32.76 5.45
CA SER A 207 -7.26 32.12 4.35
C SER A 207 -6.63 30.76 4.01
N PRO A 208 -7.42 29.70 3.79
CA PRO A 208 -6.88 28.41 3.37
C PRO A 208 -6.26 28.53 1.96
N ILE A 209 -5.09 27.89 1.79
CA ILE A 209 -4.36 27.80 0.53
C ILE A 209 -5.11 26.83 -0.39
N GLY A 210 -6.15 27.33 -1.07
CA GLY A 210 -6.87 26.59 -2.11
C GLY A 210 -6.12 26.65 -3.44
N ILE A 211 -5.67 25.49 -3.94
CA ILE A 211 -5.09 25.37 -5.29
C ILE A 211 -6.19 25.61 -6.32
N ARG A 212 -5.94 26.51 -7.28
CA ARG A 212 -6.91 26.87 -8.33
C ARG A 212 -6.70 25.98 -9.56
N VAL A 213 -7.56 24.98 -9.75
CA VAL A 213 -7.62 24.23 -11.02
C VAL A 213 -8.75 24.83 -11.86
N ASN A 214 -8.40 25.58 -12.90
CA ASN A 214 -9.37 26.08 -13.87
C ASN A 214 -9.66 24.98 -14.90
N VAL A 215 -10.82 24.33 -14.78
CA VAL A 215 -11.31 23.38 -15.80
C VAL A 215 -11.61 24.15 -17.09
N ARG A 216 -10.76 24.01 -18.11
CA ARG A 216 -11.00 24.56 -19.46
C ARG A 216 -11.68 23.52 -20.34
N THR A 217 -12.95 23.72 -20.62
CA THR A 217 -13.71 22.96 -21.64
C THR A 217 -13.53 23.60 -23.02
N LYS A 218 -12.55 23.15 -23.81
CA LYS A 218 -12.58 23.29 -25.28
C LYS A 218 -11.93 22.09 -25.99
N PRO A 219 -12.63 21.47 -26.97
CA PRO A 219 -12.07 20.39 -27.79
C PRO A 219 -11.26 20.99 -28.94
N GLY A 220 -9.99 20.63 -29.04
CA GLY A 220 -9.11 20.90 -30.17
C GLY A 220 -8.21 19.70 -30.42
N GLU A 221 -8.13 19.26 -31.67
CA GLU A 221 -7.35 18.11 -32.15
C GLU A 221 -5.95 18.02 -31.53
N ASN A 222 -5.68 16.92 -30.82
CA ASN A 222 -4.34 16.61 -30.32
C ASN A 222 -3.56 15.75 -31.33
N PRO A 223 -2.28 16.08 -31.58
CA PRO A 223 -1.40 15.26 -32.42
C PRO A 223 -1.06 13.92 -31.73
N LYS A 224 -0.90 12.86 -32.55
CA LYS A 224 -0.56 11.50 -32.08
C LYS A 224 0.77 11.47 -31.32
N PRO A 225 0.85 10.83 -30.13
CA PRO A 225 2.10 10.70 -29.40
C PRO A 225 3.04 9.66 -30.06
N PRO A 226 4.37 9.84 -29.96
CA PRO A 226 5.37 8.90 -30.46
C PRO A 226 5.41 7.59 -29.63
N SER A 227 5.53 6.45 -30.33
CA SER A 227 5.32 5.10 -29.79
C SER A 227 6.44 4.50 -28.94
N THR A 228 7.23 5.30 -28.23
CA THR A 228 8.37 4.78 -27.45
C THR A 228 8.59 5.59 -26.17
N MET A 229 7.73 5.39 -25.18
CA MET A 229 8.07 5.67 -23.78
C MET A 229 8.25 4.34 -23.05
N LYS A 230 9.48 4.06 -22.64
CA LYS A 230 9.77 3.01 -21.66
C LYS A 230 9.18 3.45 -20.31
N ARG A 231 8.35 2.61 -19.71
CA ARG A 231 7.80 2.81 -18.37
C ARG A 231 8.95 2.92 -17.35
N PRO A 232 9.03 3.98 -16.53
CA PRO A 232 9.90 3.96 -15.35
C PRO A 232 9.37 2.86 -14.40
N GLY A 233 10.30 2.15 -13.77
CA GLY A 233 9.97 1.04 -12.87
C GLY A 233 9.08 1.50 -11.72
N SER A 234 7.91 0.88 -11.60
CA SER A 234 7.11 0.91 -10.38
C SER A 234 7.85 0.16 -9.27
N LEU A 235 7.57 0.54 -8.01
CA LEU A 235 7.99 -0.10 -6.76
C LEU A 235 9.27 0.46 -6.11
N ALA A 236 9.27 1.76 -5.82
CA ALA A 236 9.61 2.16 -4.47
C ALA A 236 8.37 1.89 -3.61
N ARG A 237 8.53 1.15 -2.51
CA ARG A 237 7.45 0.83 -1.56
C ARG A 237 6.69 2.13 -1.25
N SER A 238 5.43 2.22 -1.65
CA SER A 238 4.54 3.27 -1.15
C SER A 238 4.34 2.98 0.34
N VAL A 239 5.24 3.50 1.16
CA VAL A 239 5.02 3.60 2.59
C VAL A 239 3.74 4.42 2.70
N PHE A 240 2.68 3.82 3.23
CA PHE A 240 1.46 4.55 3.52
C PHE A 240 1.86 5.80 4.28
N ASN A 241 1.52 6.96 3.74
CA ASN A 241 1.69 8.17 4.53
C ASN A 241 0.60 8.14 5.62
N LEU A 242 1.00 7.59 6.77
CA LEU A 242 0.24 7.51 8.01
C LEU A 242 0.42 8.79 8.84
N ASP A 243 1.06 9.82 8.28
CA ASP A 243 1.14 11.11 8.94
C ASP A 243 -0.28 11.63 9.17
N PRO A 244 -0.53 12.23 10.34
CA PRO A 244 -1.83 12.82 10.66
C PRO A 244 -2.21 13.83 9.59
N GLN A 245 -3.37 13.61 8.96
CA GLN A 245 -4.00 14.62 8.14
C GLN A 245 -5.01 15.33 9.04
N GLU A 246 -4.64 16.53 9.51
CA GLU A 246 -5.57 17.42 10.22
C GLU A 246 -6.56 18.01 9.21
N ASP A 247 -7.51 17.19 8.77
CA ASP A 247 -8.64 17.64 7.95
C ASP A 247 -9.93 17.46 8.76
N PRO A 248 -10.30 18.46 9.60
CA PRO A 248 -11.47 18.36 10.48
C PRO A 248 -12.80 18.25 9.73
N GLU A 249 -12.80 18.41 8.41
CA GLU A 249 -13.99 18.23 7.58
C GLU A 249 -14.26 16.75 7.27
N LEU A 250 -13.22 15.89 7.27
CA LEU A 250 -13.36 14.47 6.94
C LEU A 250 -14.25 13.70 7.93
N ASP A 251 -14.20 14.05 9.22
CA ASP A 251 -14.91 13.34 10.31
C ASP A 251 -16.43 13.45 10.23
N ARG A 252 -16.95 14.42 9.48
CA ARG A 252 -18.39 14.71 9.41
C ARG A 252 -19.03 14.22 8.12
N LEU A 253 -18.23 13.73 7.18
CA LEU A 253 -18.73 13.40 5.86
C LEU A 253 -19.19 11.94 5.83
N GLU A 254 -20.48 11.76 5.61
CA GLU A 254 -21.04 10.45 5.26
C GLU A 254 -20.61 10.09 3.84
N LEU A 255 -20.38 8.79 3.59
CA LEU A 255 -20.11 8.29 2.25
C LEU A 255 -21.24 8.71 1.30
N THR A 256 -20.87 9.34 0.18
CA THR A 256 -21.82 9.75 -0.83
C THR A 256 -22.50 8.57 -1.48
N ASN A 257 -23.83 8.62 -1.54
CA ASN A 257 -24.59 7.75 -2.41
C ASN A 257 -24.83 8.47 -3.74
N PHE A 258 -24.07 8.07 -4.77
CA PHE A 258 -24.25 8.60 -6.11
C PHE A 258 -25.63 8.22 -6.65
N LYS A 259 -26.33 9.19 -7.24
CA LYS A 259 -27.68 8.95 -7.80
C LYS A 259 -27.67 8.14 -9.09
N SER A 260 -26.54 8.14 -9.80
CA SER A 260 -26.39 7.51 -11.10
C SER A 260 -25.34 6.40 -11.02
N ASP A 261 -25.70 5.21 -11.46
CA ASP A 261 -24.79 4.08 -11.59
C ASP A 261 -23.66 4.42 -12.59
N ASP A 262 -23.98 5.15 -13.67
CA ASP A 262 -23.01 5.58 -14.68
C ASP A 262 -21.89 6.44 -14.10
N VAL A 263 -22.21 7.33 -13.15
CA VAL A 263 -21.21 8.17 -12.46
C VAL A 263 -20.31 7.32 -11.57
N THR A 264 -20.88 6.32 -10.90
CA THR A 264 -20.12 5.39 -10.04
C THR A 264 -19.17 4.55 -10.89
N GLU A 265 -19.64 4.01 -12.01
CA GLU A 265 -18.82 3.24 -12.95
C GLU A 265 -17.71 4.10 -13.57
N GLU A 266 -18.00 5.35 -13.93
CA GLU A 266 -17.01 6.28 -14.48
C GLU A 266 -15.91 6.59 -13.47
N ILE A 267 -16.26 6.98 -12.23
CA ILE A 267 -15.27 7.28 -11.19
C ILE A 267 -14.47 6.01 -10.84
N SER A 268 -15.12 4.84 -10.82
CA SER A 268 -14.45 3.55 -10.60
C SER A 268 -13.42 3.27 -11.69
N ALA A 269 -13.82 3.33 -12.96
CA ALA A 269 -12.95 3.08 -14.10
C ALA A 269 -11.82 4.12 -14.20
N TRP A 270 -12.04 5.33 -13.70
CA TRP A 270 -11.03 6.37 -13.66
C TRP A 270 -9.98 6.09 -12.58
N ALA A 271 -10.41 5.67 -11.39
CA ALA A 271 -9.56 5.35 -10.25
C ALA A 271 -8.80 4.03 -10.42
N ASP A 272 -9.45 3.00 -10.98
CA ASP A 272 -8.88 1.68 -11.29
C ASP A 272 -7.88 1.78 -12.46
N LEU A 273 -6.60 1.94 -12.13
CA LEU A 273 -5.53 2.14 -13.10
C LEU A 273 -5.19 0.85 -13.83
N ASN A 274 -5.32 -0.28 -13.14
CA ASN A 274 -4.90 -1.57 -13.63
C ASN A 274 -6.03 -2.33 -14.38
N GLN A 275 -7.27 -1.85 -14.28
CA GLN A 275 -8.48 -2.37 -14.92
C GLN A 275 -8.89 -3.77 -14.41
N ASP A 276 -8.66 -4.07 -13.13
CA ASP A 276 -9.11 -5.32 -12.50
C ASP A 276 -10.56 -5.27 -11.99
N GLY A 277 -11.19 -4.09 -12.07
CA GLY A 277 -12.55 -3.84 -11.60
C GLY A 277 -12.65 -3.49 -10.12
N GLU A 278 -11.53 -3.40 -9.40
CA GLU A 278 -11.46 -2.96 -8.01
C GLU A 278 -10.55 -1.73 -7.91
N VAL A 279 -10.78 -0.90 -6.88
CA VAL A 279 -9.91 0.26 -6.61
C VAL A 279 -9.05 -0.09 -5.39
N SER A 280 -7.77 -0.35 -5.62
CA SER A 280 -6.82 -0.63 -4.54
C SER A 280 -6.48 0.61 -3.70
N ASP A 281 -5.90 0.41 -2.51
CA ASP A 281 -5.39 1.50 -1.66
C ASP A 281 -4.39 2.38 -2.43
N SER A 282 -3.52 1.74 -3.24
CA SER A 282 -2.50 2.43 -4.03
C SER A 282 -3.10 3.25 -5.17
N GLU A 283 -4.17 2.75 -5.79
CA GLU A 283 -4.91 3.44 -6.83
C GLU A 283 -5.72 4.60 -6.26
N ALA A 284 -6.39 4.40 -5.13
CA ALA A 284 -7.11 5.47 -4.44
C ALA A 284 -6.19 6.64 -4.05
N GLN A 285 -4.97 6.34 -3.60
CA GLN A 285 -3.96 7.37 -3.32
C GLN A 285 -3.44 8.06 -4.59
N GLN A 286 -3.18 7.30 -5.65
CA GLN A 286 -2.70 7.85 -6.92
C GLN A 286 -3.79 8.62 -7.69
N ALA A 287 -5.05 8.30 -7.45
CA ALA A 287 -6.20 8.93 -8.07
C ALA A 287 -6.15 10.45 -7.88
N TRP A 288 -5.90 10.95 -6.66
CA TRP A 288 -5.80 12.39 -6.44
C TRP A 288 -4.65 13.04 -7.23
N PHE A 289 -3.46 12.45 -7.21
CA PHE A 289 -2.31 12.99 -7.95
C PHE A 289 -2.56 13.04 -9.45
N ARG A 290 -3.25 12.03 -10.00
CA ARG A 290 -3.67 12.01 -11.41
C ARG A 290 -4.71 13.09 -11.70
N PHE A 291 -5.62 13.33 -10.77
CA PHE A 291 -6.69 14.32 -10.93
C PHE A 291 -6.13 15.74 -11.01
N MET A 292 -5.06 15.99 -10.24
CA MET A 292 -4.34 17.26 -10.23
C MET A 292 -3.44 17.50 -11.45
N GLN A 293 -3.07 16.44 -12.19
CA GLN A 293 -2.24 16.58 -13.38
C GLN A 293 -3.09 17.09 -14.55
N THR A 294 -3.02 18.39 -14.80
CA THR A 294 -3.75 19.06 -15.89
C THR A 294 -3.25 18.73 -17.30
N GLU A 295 -2.12 18.05 -17.43
CA GLU A 295 -1.45 17.78 -18.71
C GLU A 295 -1.17 16.28 -18.88
N GLY A 296 -2.02 15.58 -19.64
CA GLY A 296 -1.75 14.18 -19.96
C GLY A 296 -2.91 13.42 -20.59
N ALA A 297 -2.61 12.21 -21.06
CA ALA A 297 -3.52 11.27 -21.72
C ALA A 297 -4.55 10.61 -20.78
N VAL A 298 -4.79 11.19 -19.60
CA VAL A 298 -5.81 10.68 -18.68
C VAL A 298 -7.18 11.14 -19.18
N PRO A 299 -8.15 10.22 -19.36
CA PRO A 299 -9.51 10.62 -19.73
C PRO A 299 -10.06 11.60 -18.68
N ALA A 300 -10.61 12.71 -19.16
CA ALA A 300 -11.29 13.66 -18.29
C ALA A 300 -12.58 13.00 -17.76
N LEU A 301 -12.87 13.22 -16.48
CA LEU A 301 -14.18 12.90 -15.92
C LEU A 301 -15.25 13.76 -16.60
N SER A 302 -16.44 13.19 -16.76
CA SER A 302 -17.62 13.85 -17.28
C SER A 302 -18.05 15.01 -16.36
N GLU A 303 -18.78 15.97 -16.93
CA GLU A 303 -19.33 17.07 -16.15
C GLU A 303 -20.29 16.57 -15.05
N GLU A 304 -21.04 15.49 -15.32
CA GLU A 304 -21.93 14.87 -14.35
C GLU A 304 -21.15 14.26 -13.17
N ALA A 305 -20.04 13.59 -13.43
CA ALA A 305 -19.16 13.05 -12.39
C ALA A 305 -18.51 14.18 -11.57
N LEU A 306 -18.04 15.25 -12.21
CA LEU A 306 -17.47 16.41 -11.50
C LEU A 306 -18.50 17.09 -10.59
N ILE A 307 -19.75 17.27 -11.06
CA ILE A 307 -20.85 17.81 -10.25
C ILE A 307 -21.20 16.86 -9.09
N ALA A 308 -21.11 15.55 -9.30
CA ALA A 308 -21.39 14.58 -8.24
C ALA A 308 -20.29 14.51 -7.16
N ILE A 309 -19.05 14.84 -7.52
CA ILE A 309 -17.91 14.94 -6.60
C ILE A 309 -17.98 16.24 -5.78
N ASP A 310 -18.32 17.36 -6.42
CA ASP A 310 -18.47 18.69 -5.80
C ASP A 310 -19.73 18.76 -4.91
N GLN A 311 -19.59 18.37 -3.64
CA GLN A 311 -20.73 18.22 -2.71
C GLN A 311 -21.23 19.55 -2.18
N ASP A 312 -20.34 20.53 -2.01
CA ASP A 312 -20.72 21.86 -1.55
C ASP A 312 -21.15 22.79 -2.71
N MET A 313 -21.05 22.31 -3.96
CA MET A 313 -21.43 22.99 -5.20
C MET A 313 -20.68 24.32 -5.40
N ASN A 314 -19.46 24.45 -4.87
CA ASN A 314 -18.67 25.67 -4.98
C ASN A 314 -17.89 25.76 -6.32
N GLN A 315 -18.06 24.77 -7.20
CA GLN A 315 -17.36 24.60 -8.49
C GLN A 315 -15.86 24.33 -8.35
N LYS A 316 -15.42 23.87 -7.17
CA LYS A 316 -14.05 23.48 -6.88
C LYS A 316 -14.08 22.19 -6.09
N ILE A 317 -13.46 21.17 -6.67
CA ILE A 317 -13.31 19.89 -6.00
C ILE A 317 -12.14 19.99 -5.03
N SER A 318 -12.44 19.89 -3.74
CA SER A 318 -11.45 19.75 -2.68
C SER A 318 -10.84 18.33 -2.68
N ILE A 319 -9.71 18.17 -1.98
CA ILE A 319 -9.09 16.85 -1.76
C ILE A 319 -10.07 15.92 -1.03
N ALA A 320 -10.75 16.44 -0.01
CA ALA A 320 -11.69 15.70 0.82
C ALA A 320 -12.87 15.18 0.00
N GLU A 321 -13.50 16.02 -0.82
CA GLU A 321 -14.60 15.61 -1.71
C GLU A 321 -14.17 14.54 -2.71
N PHE A 322 -12.99 14.69 -3.29
CA PHE A 322 -12.47 13.69 -4.23
C PHE A 322 -12.18 12.35 -3.55
N HIS A 323 -11.51 12.37 -2.40
CA HIS A 323 -11.26 11.15 -1.61
C HIS A 323 -12.56 10.49 -1.15
N LEU A 324 -13.55 11.30 -0.76
CA LEU A 324 -14.88 10.83 -0.39
C LEU A 324 -15.59 10.15 -1.55
N ALA A 325 -15.48 10.71 -2.76
CA ALA A 325 -16.03 10.09 -3.96
C ALA A 325 -15.37 8.73 -4.26
N VAL A 326 -14.04 8.68 -4.24
CA VAL A 326 -13.28 7.43 -4.46
C VAL A 326 -13.60 6.39 -3.39
N ALA A 327 -13.64 6.79 -2.12
CA ALA A 327 -14.01 5.93 -1.01
C ALA A 327 -15.45 5.40 -1.15
N SER A 328 -16.38 6.23 -1.64
CA SER A 328 -17.77 5.85 -1.87
C SER A 328 -17.90 4.81 -2.97
N VAL A 329 -17.21 5.00 -4.10
CA VAL A 329 -17.15 4.01 -5.17
C VAL A 329 -16.60 2.69 -4.66
N ARG A 330 -15.48 2.74 -3.93
CA ARG A 330 -14.84 1.56 -3.38
C ARG A 330 -15.72 0.83 -2.37
N TRP A 331 -16.37 1.58 -1.49
CA TRP A 331 -17.32 1.06 -0.52
C TRP A 331 -18.50 0.35 -1.19
N ASN A 332 -19.04 0.91 -2.27
CA ASN A 332 -20.17 0.36 -3.00
C ASN A 332 -19.78 -0.81 -3.92
N GLY A 333 -18.58 -0.77 -4.50
CA GLY A 333 -18.05 -1.79 -5.40
C GLY A 333 -17.66 -3.11 -4.71
N ASN A 334 -17.20 -3.05 -3.45
CA ASN A 334 -16.64 -4.24 -2.80
C ASN A 334 -17.46 -4.71 -1.57
N LYS A 335 -18.17 -5.83 -1.73
CA LYS A 335 -18.99 -6.44 -0.66
C LYS A 335 -18.14 -6.92 0.53
N ALA A 336 -16.89 -7.33 0.31
CA ALA A 336 -16.02 -7.81 1.38
C ALA A 336 -15.65 -6.67 2.34
N ILE A 337 -15.44 -5.45 1.83
CA ILE A 337 -15.20 -4.24 2.65
C ILE A 337 -16.39 -3.98 3.57
N ARG A 338 -17.61 -3.97 3.03
CA ARG A 338 -18.82 -3.73 3.83
C ARG A 338 -19.02 -4.81 4.90
N LYS A 339 -18.85 -6.08 4.52
CA LYS A 339 -18.91 -7.20 5.46
C LYS A 339 -17.91 -7.05 6.61
N ALA A 340 -16.67 -6.69 6.28
CA ALA A 340 -15.62 -6.41 7.23
C ALA A 340 -15.99 -5.26 8.18
N TRP A 341 -16.51 -4.16 7.65
CA TRP A 341 -16.96 -3.02 8.44
C TRP A 341 -18.03 -3.41 9.46
N TYR A 342 -19.12 -4.04 9.03
CA TYR A 342 -20.23 -4.41 9.92
C TYR A 342 -19.83 -5.44 10.99
N ARG A 343 -18.69 -6.10 10.84
CA ARG A 343 -18.14 -6.96 11.89
C ARG A 343 -17.37 -6.18 12.93
N LEU A 344 -16.81 -5.03 12.57
CA LEU A 344 -16.02 -4.18 13.45
C LEU A 344 -16.88 -3.13 14.15
N ASP A 345 -17.83 -2.53 13.45
CA ASP A 345 -18.89 -1.64 13.94
C ASP A 345 -19.98 -2.49 14.62
N ALA A 346 -19.67 -2.91 15.85
CA ALA A 346 -20.43 -3.90 16.59
C ALA A 346 -21.78 -3.37 17.07
N ASN A 347 -21.83 -2.09 17.46
CA ASN A 347 -23.04 -1.43 17.92
C ASN A 347 -23.90 -0.91 16.75
N GLY A 348 -23.35 -0.82 15.53
CA GLY A 348 -24.04 -0.37 14.33
C GLY A 348 -24.30 1.13 14.30
N ASP A 349 -23.52 1.92 15.01
CA ASP A 349 -23.66 3.38 15.07
C ASP A 349 -23.02 4.09 13.86
N GLY A 350 -22.35 3.34 12.98
CA GLY A 350 -21.72 3.85 11.77
C GLY A 350 -20.30 4.37 11.99
N VAL A 351 -19.71 4.17 13.18
CA VAL A 351 -18.30 4.45 13.48
C VAL A 351 -17.66 3.25 14.17
N TRP A 352 -16.41 2.96 13.86
CA TRP A 352 -15.67 1.93 14.59
C TRP A 352 -14.87 2.56 15.73
N SER A 353 -15.25 2.26 16.96
CA SER A 353 -14.72 2.89 18.17
C SER A 353 -14.20 1.86 19.19
N ARG A 354 -13.57 2.34 20.27
CA ARG A 354 -13.14 1.48 21.37
C ARG A 354 -14.30 0.80 22.10
N GLU A 355 -15.52 1.33 22.00
CA GLU A 355 -16.71 0.75 22.60
C GLU A 355 -17.11 -0.58 21.92
N ASP A 356 -16.71 -0.78 20.66
CA ASP A 356 -16.96 -2.01 19.90
C ASP A 356 -16.00 -3.15 20.25
N PHE A 357 -14.83 -2.82 20.80
CA PHE A 357 -13.77 -3.81 21.01
C PHE A 357 -14.17 -4.97 21.92
N PRO A 358 -14.90 -4.76 23.04
CA PRO A 358 -15.38 -5.87 23.85
C PRO A 358 -16.29 -6.83 23.06
N ALA A 359 -17.15 -6.32 22.17
CA ALA A 359 -18.00 -7.15 21.33
C ALA A 359 -17.19 -7.91 20.28
N ASN A 360 -16.25 -7.24 19.61
CA ASN A 360 -15.36 -7.85 18.62
C ASN A 360 -14.45 -8.92 19.25
N ALA A 361 -13.97 -8.67 20.47
CA ALA A 361 -13.09 -9.58 21.22
C ALA A 361 -13.82 -10.78 21.83
N ARG A 362 -15.13 -10.69 22.10
CA ARG A 362 -15.92 -11.81 22.65
C ARG A 362 -15.88 -13.05 21.76
N PHE A 363 -15.70 -12.87 20.44
CA PHE A 363 -15.63 -13.98 19.49
C PHE A 363 -14.22 -14.57 19.35
N ALA A 364 -13.21 -13.85 19.82
CA ALA A 364 -11.81 -14.26 19.77
C ALA A 364 -11.37 -15.10 20.98
N THR A 365 -12.30 -15.44 21.88
CA THR A 365 -12.02 -16.13 23.16
C THR A 365 -11.52 -17.56 23.03
N MET A 366 -11.36 -18.12 21.82
CA MET A 366 -10.59 -19.35 21.62
C MET A 366 -9.09 -19.06 21.47
N GLY A 367 -8.44 -18.66 22.57
CA GLY A 367 -6.99 -18.81 22.71
C GLY A 367 -6.10 -17.76 22.05
N THR A 368 -6.63 -16.62 21.59
CA THR A 368 -5.79 -15.50 21.11
C THR A 368 -5.87 -14.26 22.00
N PRO A 369 -5.10 -14.22 23.12
CA PRO A 369 -4.83 -13.01 23.89
C PRO A 369 -4.34 -11.78 23.09
N PRO A 370 -3.69 -11.86 21.90
CA PRO A 370 -3.25 -10.66 21.21
C PRO A 370 -4.32 -9.91 20.39
N LEU A 371 -5.55 -10.41 20.23
CA LEU A 371 -6.50 -9.74 19.32
C LEU A 371 -6.93 -8.35 19.81
N SER A 372 -7.17 -8.17 21.11
CA SER A 372 -7.56 -6.86 21.66
C SER A 372 -6.46 -5.80 21.47
N GLN A 373 -5.20 -6.19 21.67
CA GLN A 373 -4.05 -5.31 21.40
C GLN A 373 -3.93 -4.98 19.92
N GLN A 374 -4.15 -5.97 19.04
CA GLN A 374 -4.18 -5.75 17.61
C GLN A 374 -5.31 -4.81 17.21
N LEU A 375 -6.54 -4.98 17.74
CA LEU A 375 -7.66 -4.07 17.47
C LEU A 375 -7.32 -2.62 17.84
N VAL A 376 -6.67 -2.40 18.99
CA VAL A 376 -6.20 -1.07 19.41
C VAL A 376 -5.16 -0.51 18.42
N GLN A 377 -4.18 -1.32 18.01
CA GLN A 377 -3.14 -0.89 17.06
C GLN A 377 -3.72 -0.54 15.69
N TRP A 378 -4.64 -1.38 15.18
CA TRP A 378 -5.29 -1.18 13.90
C TRP A 378 -6.24 0.01 13.93
N HIS A 379 -7.02 0.16 14.99
CA HIS A 379 -7.86 1.33 15.19
C HIS A 379 -7.03 2.62 15.16
N ALA A 380 -5.93 2.68 15.92
CA ALA A 380 -5.04 3.84 15.91
C ALA A 380 -4.34 4.11 14.57
N LEU A 381 -4.15 3.08 13.73
CA LEU A 381 -3.58 3.22 12.39
C LEU A 381 -4.61 3.77 11.38
N LEU A 382 -5.87 3.38 11.54
CA LEU A 382 -6.97 3.80 10.67
C LEU A 382 -7.61 5.13 11.05
N ASP A 383 -7.54 5.51 12.34
CA ASP A 383 -8.01 6.78 12.89
C ASP A 383 -7.05 7.89 12.46
N ARG A 384 -7.21 8.37 11.22
CA ARG A 384 -6.33 9.34 10.57
C ARG A 384 -6.58 10.73 11.12
N SER A 385 -7.84 11.05 11.46
CA SER A 385 -8.22 12.31 12.09
C SER A 385 -7.87 12.41 13.57
N ARG A 386 -7.63 11.25 14.23
CA ARG A 386 -7.30 11.13 15.66
C ARG A 386 -8.44 11.58 16.57
N ASP A 387 -9.69 11.40 16.12
CA ASP A 387 -10.87 11.72 16.93
C ASP A 387 -11.24 10.59 17.91
N GLY A 388 -10.50 9.48 17.87
CA GLY A 388 -10.72 8.30 18.70
C GLY A 388 -11.74 7.33 18.09
N LYS A 389 -12.18 7.58 16.86
CA LYS A 389 -13.13 6.78 16.09
C LYS A 389 -12.52 6.56 14.71
N VAL A 390 -13.00 5.54 14.02
CA VAL A 390 -12.69 5.32 12.60
C VAL A 390 -14.01 5.48 11.89
N SER A 391 -14.07 6.41 10.94
CA SER A 391 -15.21 6.62 10.07
C SER A 391 -15.26 5.59 8.94
N ARG A 392 -16.42 5.44 8.29
CA ARG A 392 -16.52 4.60 7.07
C ARG A 392 -15.59 5.08 5.96
N LEU A 393 -15.33 6.39 5.90
CA LEU A 393 -14.44 7.01 4.93
C LEU A 393 -13.00 6.54 5.14
N GLU A 394 -12.47 6.70 6.35
CA GLU A 394 -11.10 6.26 6.69
C GLU A 394 -10.90 4.76 6.47
N PHE A 395 -11.92 3.98 6.84
CA PHE A 395 -11.95 2.55 6.62
C PHE A 395 -11.93 2.19 5.13
N ALA A 396 -12.79 2.83 4.33
CA ALA A 396 -12.87 2.59 2.90
C ALA A 396 -11.59 3.01 2.18
N LEU A 397 -10.88 4.04 2.63
CA LEU A 397 -9.58 4.45 2.07
C LEU A 397 -8.44 3.48 2.41
N SER A 398 -8.60 2.65 3.44
CA SER A 398 -7.57 1.73 3.94
C SER A 398 -7.94 0.26 3.75
N ALA A 399 -8.91 -0.01 2.88
CA ALA A 399 -9.64 -1.26 2.91
C ALA A 399 -8.84 -2.48 2.47
N ASP A 400 -7.83 -2.37 1.60
CA ASP A 400 -7.04 -3.55 1.17
C ASP A 400 -6.15 -4.01 2.32
N HIS A 401 -5.53 -3.04 2.99
CA HIS A 401 -4.73 -3.30 4.16
C HIS A 401 -5.57 -3.97 5.26
N ILE A 402 -6.79 -3.47 5.47
CA ILE A 402 -7.74 -4.06 6.39
C ILE A 402 -8.17 -5.45 5.93
N GLN A 403 -8.45 -5.68 4.66
CA GLN A 403 -8.83 -7.00 4.15
C GLN A 403 -7.72 -8.03 4.38
N LEU A 404 -6.45 -7.67 4.18
CA LEU A 404 -5.32 -8.57 4.44
C LEU A 404 -5.28 -9.00 5.91
N VAL A 405 -5.49 -8.05 6.82
CA VAL A 405 -5.51 -8.29 8.27
C VAL A 405 -6.74 -9.08 8.66
N LEU A 406 -7.92 -8.65 8.21
CA LEU A 406 -9.19 -9.26 8.49
C LEU A 406 -9.30 -10.65 7.90
N LYS A 407 -8.62 -10.98 6.82
CA LYS A 407 -8.55 -12.36 6.35
C LYS A 407 -7.99 -13.30 7.42
N THR A 408 -7.07 -12.81 8.26
CA THR A 408 -6.56 -13.57 9.43
C THR A 408 -7.52 -13.57 10.62
N TRP A 409 -8.50 -12.66 10.63
CA TRP A 409 -9.52 -12.49 11.66
C TRP A 409 -10.93 -12.93 11.22
N GLU A 410 -11.13 -13.33 9.97
CA GLU A 410 -12.47 -13.50 9.39
C GLU A 410 -13.27 -14.59 10.12
N GLN A 411 -12.56 -15.59 10.62
CA GLN A 411 -13.14 -16.67 11.43
C GLN A 411 -13.21 -16.33 12.94
N LYS A 412 -12.59 -15.22 13.36
CA LYS A 412 -12.45 -14.80 14.76
C LYS A 412 -13.35 -13.64 15.15
N ILE A 413 -13.75 -12.80 14.20
CA ILE A 413 -14.65 -11.67 14.42
C ILE A 413 -15.95 -11.94 13.68
N LEU A 414 -17.01 -12.13 14.46
CA LEU A 414 -18.38 -12.30 13.99
C LEU A 414 -19.13 -10.98 14.17
N ASN A 415 -20.04 -10.68 13.24
CA ASN A 415 -20.99 -9.60 13.35
C ASN A 415 -21.91 -9.87 14.56
N PRO A 416 -21.93 -9.00 15.59
CA PRO A 416 -22.66 -9.25 16.82
C PRO A 416 -24.17 -9.37 16.62
N GLN A 417 -24.76 -8.53 15.75
CA GLN A 417 -26.20 -8.56 15.48
C GLN A 417 -26.62 -9.88 14.83
N SER A 418 -25.87 -10.32 13.83
CA SER A 418 -26.09 -11.59 13.12
C SER A 418 -25.85 -12.78 14.06
N TYR A 419 -24.87 -12.68 14.96
CA TYR A 419 -24.63 -13.69 15.98
C TYR A 419 -25.79 -13.80 16.97
N ASP A 420 -26.28 -12.68 17.51
CA ASP A 420 -27.39 -12.66 18.45
C ASP A 420 -28.69 -13.15 17.81
N GLN A 421 -28.96 -12.78 16.56
CA GLN A 421 -30.07 -13.30 15.78
C GLN A 421 -29.94 -14.81 15.55
N THR A 422 -28.76 -15.29 15.17
CA THR A 422 -28.47 -16.73 15.01
C THR A 422 -28.72 -17.49 16.31
N LYS A 423 -28.25 -16.94 17.43
CA LYS A 423 -28.46 -17.52 18.76
C LYS A 423 -29.94 -17.58 19.12
N SER A 424 -30.70 -16.52 18.80
CA SER A 424 -32.16 -16.50 18.99
C SER A 424 -32.84 -17.58 18.16
N LEU A 425 -32.44 -17.76 16.90
CA LEU A 425 -32.98 -18.79 16.02
C LEU A 425 -32.63 -20.20 16.53
N LEU A 426 -31.39 -20.44 16.95
CA LEU A 426 -31.01 -21.73 17.54
C LEU A 426 -31.85 -22.00 18.79
N ASN A 427 -31.95 -21.07 19.74
CA ASN A 427 -32.77 -21.27 20.94
C ASN A 427 -34.25 -21.54 20.64
N GLU A 428 -34.78 -21.03 19.53
CA GLU A 428 -36.17 -21.25 19.13
C GLU A 428 -36.40 -22.61 18.45
N TYR A 429 -35.49 -23.01 17.56
CA TYR A 429 -35.70 -24.16 16.66
C TYR A 429 -34.91 -25.41 17.04
N ASP A 430 -33.75 -25.27 17.69
CA ASP A 430 -32.89 -26.38 18.18
C ASP A 430 -33.50 -26.94 19.46
N ARG A 431 -34.35 -27.96 19.32
CA ARG A 431 -35.10 -28.52 20.46
C ARG A 431 -34.29 -29.52 21.25
N ASP A 432 -33.32 -30.18 20.62
CA ASP A 432 -32.47 -31.16 21.27
C ASP A 432 -31.20 -30.53 21.88
N GLY A 433 -30.90 -29.27 21.54
CA GLY A 433 -29.82 -28.49 22.11
C GLY A 433 -28.44 -28.93 21.62
N ASN A 434 -28.37 -29.58 20.46
CA ASN A 434 -27.13 -30.12 19.92
C ASN A 434 -26.30 -29.08 19.12
N GLY A 435 -26.83 -27.86 18.93
CA GLY A 435 -26.20 -26.77 18.18
C GLY A 435 -26.33 -26.90 16.66
N GLN A 436 -27.21 -27.78 16.16
CA GLN A 436 -27.44 -28.04 14.74
C GLN A 436 -28.95 -28.17 14.48
N LEU A 437 -29.45 -27.52 13.44
CA LEU A 437 -30.85 -27.62 13.02
C LEU A 437 -30.98 -28.73 11.98
N ALA A 438 -31.63 -29.84 12.34
CA ALA A 438 -31.79 -30.98 11.44
C ALA A 438 -33.26 -31.40 11.25
N GLY A 439 -33.54 -32.06 10.13
CA GLY A 439 -34.84 -32.68 9.84
C GLY A 439 -36.04 -31.74 10.01
N ARG A 440 -36.84 -31.95 11.05
CA ARG A 440 -38.06 -31.17 11.32
C ARG A 440 -37.78 -29.75 11.82
N GLU A 441 -36.64 -29.51 12.46
CA GLU A 441 -36.27 -28.19 12.98
C GLU A 441 -35.90 -27.26 11.83
N LEU A 442 -35.05 -27.75 10.92
CA LEU A 442 -34.69 -27.07 9.68
C LEU A 442 -35.92 -26.76 8.82
N MET A 443 -36.84 -27.73 8.68
CA MET A 443 -38.08 -27.53 7.91
C MET A 443 -38.96 -26.41 8.50
N ARG A 444 -39.06 -26.33 9.84
CA ARG A 444 -39.80 -25.24 10.51
C ARG A 444 -39.14 -23.88 10.33
N LEU A 445 -37.80 -23.84 10.42
CA LEU A 445 -37.05 -22.61 10.16
C LEU A 445 -37.32 -22.13 8.72
N GLN A 446 -37.25 -23.03 7.73
CA GLN A 446 -37.54 -22.72 6.31
C GLN A 446 -38.98 -22.22 6.09
N GLU A 447 -39.96 -22.85 6.74
CA GLU A 447 -41.38 -22.48 6.61
C GLU A 447 -41.64 -21.08 7.16
N LYS A 448 -41.07 -20.75 8.32
CA LYS A 448 -41.28 -19.46 8.99
C LYS A 448 -40.39 -18.33 8.45
N HIS A 449 -39.20 -18.65 7.95
CA HIS A 449 -38.25 -17.70 7.39
C HIS A 449 -38.00 -18.00 5.90
N GLN A 450 -39.00 -17.70 5.07
CA GLN A 450 -38.96 -17.97 3.63
C GLN A 450 -37.76 -17.33 2.91
N ALA A 451 -37.24 -16.21 3.42
CA ALA A 451 -36.06 -15.53 2.88
C ALA A 451 -34.79 -16.39 2.92
N PHE A 452 -34.71 -17.36 3.85
CA PHE A 452 -33.58 -18.27 3.96
C PHE A 452 -33.66 -19.48 3.02
N ALA A 453 -34.86 -19.80 2.52
CA ALA A 453 -35.10 -20.98 1.68
C ALA A 453 -34.12 -21.13 0.50
N PRO A 454 -33.84 -20.11 -0.33
CA PRO A 454 -32.93 -20.26 -1.47
C PRO A 454 -31.49 -20.57 -1.06
N ARG A 455 -31.05 -20.15 0.13
CA ARG A 455 -29.69 -20.41 0.62
C ARG A 455 -29.59 -21.75 1.34
N MET A 456 -30.70 -22.26 1.85
CA MET A 456 -30.77 -23.56 2.51
C MET A 456 -30.97 -24.75 1.55
N GLU A 457 -31.25 -24.52 0.26
CA GLU A 457 -31.54 -25.59 -0.70
C GLU A 457 -30.37 -26.59 -0.85
N ASN A 458 -29.14 -26.13 -0.63
CA ASN A 458 -27.92 -26.96 -0.71
C ASN A 458 -27.51 -27.58 0.64
N VAL A 459 -28.22 -27.29 1.72
CA VAL A 459 -27.91 -27.86 3.04
C VAL A 459 -28.26 -29.34 2.99
N GLY A 460 -27.24 -30.18 3.17
CA GLY A 460 -27.39 -31.63 3.09
C GLY A 460 -28.36 -32.18 4.14
N ARG A 461 -28.62 -33.49 4.06
CA ARG A 461 -29.41 -34.20 5.10
C ARG A 461 -28.76 -34.19 6.47
N ASP A 462 -27.49 -33.77 6.55
CA ASP A 462 -26.67 -33.77 7.75
C ASP A 462 -27.03 -32.63 8.72
N GLY A 463 -27.92 -31.71 8.31
CA GLY A 463 -28.38 -30.60 9.14
C GLY A 463 -27.63 -29.30 8.86
N LEU A 464 -28.10 -28.21 9.47
CA LEU A 464 -27.51 -26.89 9.39
C LEU A 464 -26.80 -26.59 10.71
N SER A 465 -25.47 -26.48 10.68
CA SER A 465 -24.70 -26.10 11.87
C SER A 465 -24.98 -24.66 12.30
N ALA A 466 -24.74 -24.34 13.57
CA ALA A 466 -24.82 -22.97 14.09
C ALA A 466 -24.02 -21.95 13.26
N TYR A 467 -22.84 -22.34 12.78
CA TYR A 467 -21.99 -21.46 11.96
C TYR A 467 -22.54 -21.26 10.55
N GLU A 468 -23.08 -22.30 9.92
CA GLU A 468 -23.72 -22.15 8.61
C GLU A 468 -24.99 -21.29 8.70
N LEU A 469 -25.78 -21.46 9.77
CA LEU A 469 -26.91 -20.58 10.03
C LEU A 469 -26.45 -19.12 10.22
N TYR A 470 -25.36 -18.91 10.96
CA TYR A 470 -24.76 -17.58 11.10
C TYR A 470 -24.40 -16.96 9.74
N LEU A 471 -23.76 -17.72 8.84
CA LEU A 471 -23.42 -17.21 7.51
C LEU A 471 -24.65 -16.85 6.67
N ILE A 472 -25.75 -17.61 6.82
CA ILE A 472 -27.02 -17.33 6.13
C ILE A 472 -27.64 -16.03 6.65
N VAL A 473 -27.68 -15.86 7.98
CA VAL A 473 -28.20 -14.66 8.66
C VAL A 473 -27.34 -13.44 8.31
N GLU A 474 -26.02 -13.56 8.42
CA GLU A 474 -25.07 -12.48 8.07
C GLU A 474 -25.27 -12.03 6.63
N ALA A 475 -25.39 -12.96 5.69
CA ALA A 475 -25.58 -12.60 4.29
C ALA A 475 -26.97 -12.01 3.99
N GLU A 476 -27.96 -12.14 4.88
CA GLU A 476 -29.29 -11.48 4.76
C GLU A 476 -29.22 -10.02 5.26
N ASN A 477 -28.41 -9.78 6.29
CA ASN A 477 -28.22 -8.45 6.88
C ASN A 477 -27.27 -7.54 6.07
N LEU A 478 -26.47 -8.11 5.15
CA LEU A 478 -25.56 -7.43 4.22
C LEU A 478 -26.17 -7.14 2.85
#